data_AF-A0A640VY10-F1
#
_entry.id   AF-A0A640VY10-F1
#
_cell.length_a   1.000
_cell.length_b   1.000
_cell.length_c   1.000
_cell.angle_alpha   90.00
_cell.angle_beta   90.00
_cell.angle_gamma   90.00
#
_symmetry.space_group_name_H-M   'P 1'
#
loop_
_entity.id
_entity.type
_entity.pdbx_description
1 polymer ?
#
loop_
_entity_poly.entity_id
_entity_poly.type
_entity_poly.pdbx_seq_one_letter_code
_entity_poly.pdbx_strand_id
1 'polypeptide(L)'
;MTDRALSEEAMLISLRDIQMPTEAAGGIAADLAVAVGLASLIALLVSGLLRALSLKCAEPASLSPADRLDQTRHLPAAERRVEQLHLLRSLAPERYAELRGAIYEPGGGIAPSALEAELRRHV
;
A
#
# COMPACT_ATOMS: atom_id res chain seq x y z
N MET A 1 33.69 47.05 50.79
CA MET A 1 33.05 47.55 49.56
C MET A 1 33.46 46.61 48.43
N THR A 2 32.88 45.41 48.42
CA THR A 2 31.73 44.97 47.60
C THR A 2 32.25 44.39 46.29
N ASP A 3 32.49 43.08 46.23
CA ASP A 3 31.46 42.13 45.80
C ASP A 3 30.82 42.49 44.44
N ARG A 4 31.64 42.96 43.49
CA ARG A 4 31.45 42.59 42.08
C ARG A 4 32.26 41.31 41.87
N ALA A 5 31.86 40.21 42.49
CA ALA A 5 30.93 39.26 41.88
C ALA A 5 31.42 38.93 40.48
N LEU A 6 32.10 37.78 40.37
CA LEU A 6 32.26 36.95 39.18
C LEU A 6 31.74 37.65 37.92
N SER A 7 32.63 38.22 37.10
CA SER A 7 32.23 38.97 35.92
C SER A 7 31.21 38.15 35.12
N GLU A 8 30.21 38.82 34.54
CA GLU A 8 29.19 38.18 33.71
C GLU A 8 29.82 37.26 32.66
N GLU A 9 30.99 37.61 32.15
CA GLU A 9 31.82 36.77 31.28
C GLU A 9 32.31 35.49 31.97
N ALA A 10 32.82 35.54 33.20
CA ALA A 10 33.21 34.35 33.96
C ALA A 10 32.00 33.44 34.27
N MET A 11 30.83 34.03 34.52
CA MET A 11 29.58 33.29 34.72
C MET A 11 29.11 32.62 33.41
N LEU A 12 29.16 33.32 32.29
CA LEU A 12 28.79 32.80 30.96
C LEU A 12 29.77 31.73 30.47
N ILE A 13 31.06 31.89 30.76
CA ILE A 13 32.10 30.89 30.49
C ILE A 13 31.83 29.64 31.32
N SER A 14 31.55 29.78 32.62
CA SER A 14 31.22 28.65 33.49
C SER A 14 29.92 27.93 33.10
N LEU A 15 28.92 28.64 32.55
CA LEU A 15 27.68 28.05 32.02
C LEU A 15 27.91 27.29 30.71
N ARG A 16 28.79 27.79 29.84
CA ARG A 16 29.20 27.09 28.60
C ARG A 16 30.13 25.91 28.88
N ASP A 17 30.83 25.92 30.00
CA ASP A 17 31.75 24.86 30.42
C ASP A 17 31.05 23.71 31.15
N ILE A 18 29.71 23.69 31.18
CA ILE A 18 28.95 22.47 31.48
C ILE A 18 29.07 21.55 30.26
N GLN A 19 30.27 21.00 30.07
CA GLN A 19 30.45 19.82 29.25
C GLN A 19 29.79 18.67 29.99
N MET A 20 28.72 18.13 29.41
CA MET A 20 28.26 16.82 29.83
C MET A 20 29.43 15.85 29.61
N PRO A 21 29.82 15.06 30.62
CA PRO A 21 30.80 14.02 30.42
C PRO A 21 30.35 13.18 29.21
N THR A 22 31.25 12.91 28.26
CA THR A 22 30.93 12.09 27.08
C THR A 22 30.43 10.70 27.46
N GLU A 23 30.69 10.26 28.70
CA GLU A 23 30.22 9.01 29.31
C GLU A 23 28.87 9.13 30.05
N ALA A 24 28.26 10.32 30.15
CA ALA A 24 27.12 10.58 31.03
C ALA A 24 25.75 10.08 30.53
N ALA A 25 25.65 9.46 29.35
CA ALA A 25 24.40 8.89 28.86
C ALA A 25 24.60 7.48 28.31
N GLY A 26 24.72 6.50 29.21
CA GLY A 26 24.45 5.08 28.96
C GLY A 26 25.41 4.30 28.05
N GLY A 27 26.43 4.94 27.49
CA GLY A 27 27.50 4.32 26.72
C GLY A 27 27.00 3.49 25.53
N ILE A 28 27.77 2.46 25.16
CA ILE A 28 27.50 1.62 23.97
C ILE A 28 26.10 0.98 24.02
N ALA A 29 25.61 0.63 25.21
CA ALA A 29 24.28 0.03 25.36
C ALA A 29 23.16 1.02 25.02
N ALA A 30 23.31 2.29 25.41
CA ALA A 30 22.36 3.34 25.03
C ALA A 30 22.42 3.63 23.53
N ASP A 31 23.62 3.67 22.93
CA ASP A 31 23.76 3.84 21.48
C ASP A 31 23.07 2.71 20.70
N LEU A 32 23.22 1.46 21.16
CA LEU A 32 22.53 0.32 20.56
C LEU A 32 21.01 0.43 20.71
N ALA A 33 20.54 0.80 21.90
CA ALA A 33 19.11 0.97 22.16
C ALA A 33 18.50 2.09 21.30
N VAL A 34 19.20 3.21 21.14
CA VAL A 34 18.81 4.32 20.26
C VAL A 34 18.79 3.86 18.81
N ALA A 35 19.83 3.17 18.33
CA ALA A 35 19.89 2.68 16.96
C ALA A 35 18.73 1.72 16.65
N VAL A 36 18.47 0.75 17.53
CA VAL A 36 17.37 -0.21 17.38
C VAL A 36 16.02 0.49 17.46
N GLY A 37 15.85 1.43 18.40
CA GLY A 37 14.64 2.21 18.55
C GLY A 37 14.33 3.06 17.30
N LEU A 38 15.34 3.76 16.78
CA LEU A 38 15.19 4.60 15.60
C LEU A 38 14.89 3.77 14.34
N ALA A 39 15.62 2.66 14.16
CA ALA A 39 15.38 1.74 13.05
C ALA A 39 13.96 1.16 13.11
N SER A 40 13.49 0.77 14.30
CA SER A 40 12.14 0.24 14.50
C SER A 40 11.07 1.30 14.23
N LEU A 41 11.27 2.53 14.69
CA LEU A 41 10.35 3.64 14.44
C LEU A 41 10.24 3.95 12.93
N ILE A 42 11.37 4.01 12.23
CA ILE A 42 11.40 4.22 10.77
C ILE A 42 10.69 3.06 10.06
N ALA A 43 10.97 1.82 10.44
CA ALA A 43 10.32 0.65 9.86
C ALA A 43 8.79 0.69 10.05
N LEU A 44 8.30 1.08 11.23
CA LEU A 44 6.88 1.24 11.51
C LEU A 44 6.26 2.38 10.70
N LEU A 45 6.94 3.52 10.54
CA LEU A 45 6.47 4.63 9.71
C LEU A 45 6.36 4.22 8.25
N VAL A 46 7.38 3.55 7.70
CA VAL A 46 7.38 3.09 6.31
C VAL A 46 6.32 2.01 6.10
N SER A 47 6.26 1.00 6.97
CA SER A 47 5.26 -0.07 6.88
C SER A 47 3.83 0.47 7.06
N GLY A 48 3.63 1.38 8.02
CA GLY A 48 2.35 2.05 8.26
C GLY A 48 1.92 2.91 7.08
N LEU A 49 2.84 3.68 6.48
CA LEU A 49 2.57 4.50 5.30
C LEU A 49 2.25 3.62 4.09
N LEU A 50 3.04 2.58 3.83
CA LEU A 50 2.77 1.62 2.76
C LEU A 50 1.42 0.94 2.98
N ARG A 51 1.12 0.49 4.20
CA ARG A 51 -0.17 -0.14 4.52
C ARG A 51 -1.33 0.84 4.36
N ALA A 52 -1.19 2.09 4.77
CA ALA A 52 -2.21 3.11 4.58
C ALA A 52 -2.45 3.42 3.10
N LEU A 53 -1.39 3.48 2.29
CA LEU A 53 -1.49 3.65 0.84
C LEU A 53 -2.07 2.41 0.15
N SER A 54 -1.69 1.21 0.57
CA SER A 54 -2.25 -0.05 0.07
C SER A 54 -3.71 -0.22 0.43
N LEU A 55 -4.12 0.13 1.64
CA LEU A 55 -5.54 0.10 2.06
C LEU A 55 -6.36 1.14 1.31
N LYS A 56 -5.79 2.33 1.03
CA LYS A 56 -6.44 3.32 0.16
C LYS A 56 -6.55 2.87 -1.31
N CYS A 57 -5.64 2.01 -1.77
CA CYS A 57 -5.68 1.45 -3.12
C CYS A 57 -6.57 0.18 -3.18
N ALA A 58 -6.77 -0.48 -2.05
CA ALA A 58 -7.61 -1.67 -1.91
C ALA A 58 -9.06 -1.31 -1.58
N GLU A 59 -9.70 -0.50 -2.44
CA GLU A 59 -11.16 -0.51 -2.65
C GLU A 59 -11.54 0.48 -3.76
N PRO A 60 -11.59 0.07 -5.04
CA PRO A 60 -12.79 0.42 -5.78
C PRO A 60 -13.91 -0.33 -5.07
N ALA A 61 -14.73 0.43 -4.33
CA ALA A 61 -16.02 -0.01 -3.82
C ALA A 61 -16.60 -1.08 -4.75
N SER A 62 -16.96 -2.23 -4.20
CA SER A 62 -17.46 -3.39 -4.93
C SER A 62 -18.55 -2.98 -5.92
N LEU A 63 -18.11 -2.60 -7.13
CA LEU A 63 -18.97 -2.32 -8.25
C LEU A 63 -19.81 -3.57 -8.42
N SER A 64 -21.13 -3.40 -8.47
CA SER A 64 -22.03 -4.50 -8.71
C SER A 64 -21.52 -5.25 -9.95
N PRO A 65 -21.64 -6.58 -10.03
CA PRO A 65 -21.30 -7.32 -11.24
C PRO A 65 -21.90 -6.70 -12.52
N ALA A 66 -23.06 -6.05 -12.40
CA ALA A 66 -23.70 -5.24 -13.44
C ALA A 66 -22.90 -3.97 -13.82
N ASP A 67 -22.42 -3.21 -12.85
CA ASP A 67 -21.62 -1.99 -13.08
C ASP A 67 -20.26 -2.33 -13.70
N ARG A 68 -19.68 -3.46 -13.31
CA ARG A 68 -18.44 -3.98 -13.92
C ARG A 68 -18.67 -4.38 -15.38
N LEU A 69 -19.81 -5.01 -15.68
CA LEU A 69 -20.19 -5.34 -17.05
C LEU A 69 -20.34 -4.08 -17.91
N ASP A 70 -20.97 -3.02 -17.38
CA ASP A 70 -21.11 -1.75 -18.10
C ASP A 70 -19.77 -1.05 -18.33
N GLN A 71 -18.82 -1.13 -17.39
CA GLN A 71 -17.47 -0.61 -17.62
C GLN A 71 -16.74 -1.35 -18.75
N THR A 72 -16.96 -2.66 -18.91
CA THR A 72 -16.33 -3.42 -20.01
C THR A 72 -16.77 -2.98 -21.41
N ARG A 73 -17.92 -2.30 -21.54
CA ARG A 73 -18.43 -1.79 -22.84
C ARG A 73 -17.56 -0.70 -23.44
N HIS A 74 -16.80 0.01 -22.63
CA HIS A 74 -15.89 1.06 -23.09
C HIS A 74 -14.54 0.53 -23.57
N LEU A 75 -14.18 -0.73 -23.25
CA LEU A 75 -12.90 -1.30 -23.65
C LEU A 75 -12.87 -1.74 -25.13
N PRO A 76 -11.68 -1.74 -25.76
CA PRO A 76 -11.41 -2.39 -27.04
C PRO A 76 -11.87 -3.84 -27.04
N ALA A 77 -12.32 -4.37 -28.19
CA ALA A 77 -12.99 -5.67 -28.27
C ALA A 77 -12.17 -6.86 -27.72
N ALA A 78 -10.84 -6.81 -27.83
CA ALA A 78 -9.95 -7.83 -27.30
C ALA A 78 -9.87 -7.79 -25.75
N GLU A 79 -9.72 -6.60 -25.19
CA GLU A 79 -9.64 -6.37 -23.73
C GLU A 79 -10.99 -6.62 -23.06
N ARG A 80 -12.09 -6.22 -23.72
CA ARG A 80 -13.46 -6.51 -23.28
C ARG A 80 -13.70 -8.00 -23.10
N ARG A 81 -13.25 -8.83 -24.03
CA ARG A 81 -13.41 -10.29 -23.96
C ARG A 81 -12.68 -10.86 -22.74
N VAL A 82 -11.47 -10.39 -22.46
CA VAL A 82 -10.65 -10.85 -21.33
C VAL A 82 -11.29 -10.46 -20.00
N GLU A 83 -11.73 -9.20 -19.86
CA GLU A 83 -12.40 -8.72 -18.65
C GLU A 83 -13.72 -9.46 -18.38
N GLN A 84 -14.55 -9.67 -19.41
CA GLN A 84 -15.78 -10.46 -19.29
C GLN A 84 -15.52 -11.92 -18.88
N LEU A 85 -14.39 -12.50 -19.31
CA LEU A 85 -13.96 -13.83 -18.91
C LEU A 85 -13.51 -13.88 -17.45
N HIS A 86 -12.81 -12.85 -16.98
CA HIS A 86 -12.46 -12.70 -15.57
C HIS A 86 -13.71 -12.53 -14.69
N LEU A 87 -14.70 -11.75 -15.14
CA LEU A 87 -15.99 -11.63 -14.47
C LEU A 87 -16.73 -12.98 -14.42
N LEU A 88 -16.81 -13.71 -15.53
CA LEU A 88 -17.47 -15.01 -15.56
C LEU A 88 -16.78 -16.03 -14.63
N ARG A 89 -15.45 -16.02 -14.57
CA ARG A 89 -14.68 -16.86 -13.62
C ARG A 89 -15.02 -16.55 -12.17
N SER A 90 -15.31 -15.29 -11.84
CA SER A 90 -15.65 -14.87 -10.48
C SER A 90 -17.08 -15.21 -10.05
N LEU A 91 -18.03 -15.21 -11.01
CA LEU A 91 -19.45 -15.46 -10.74
C LEU A 91 -19.85 -16.93 -10.89
N ALA A 92 -19.29 -17.62 -11.89
CA ALA A 92 -19.66 -18.99 -12.25
C ALA A 92 -18.42 -19.79 -12.70
N PRO A 93 -17.58 -20.27 -11.75
CA PRO A 93 -16.33 -20.95 -12.07
C PRO A 93 -16.53 -22.26 -12.84
N GLU A 94 -17.64 -22.97 -12.62
CA GLU A 94 -17.98 -24.21 -13.34
C GLU A 94 -18.23 -23.94 -14.82
N ARG A 95 -19.00 -22.88 -15.13
CA ARG A 95 -19.32 -22.49 -16.51
C ARG A 95 -18.12 -21.92 -17.24
N TYR A 96 -17.23 -21.21 -16.52
CA TYR A 96 -15.93 -20.81 -17.04
C TYR A 96 -15.06 -22.02 -17.43
N ALA A 97 -15.06 -23.09 -16.63
CA ALA A 97 -14.27 -24.29 -16.93
C ALA A 97 -14.75 -25.00 -18.21
N GLU A 98 -16.06 -25.03 -18.45
CA GLU A 98 -16.65 -25.56 -19.70
C GLU A 98 -16.31 -24.67 -20.91
N LEU A 99 -16.41 -23.35 -20.76
CA LEU A 99 -16.10 -22.40 -21.85
C LEU A 99 -14.60 -22.32 -22.16
N ARG A 100 -13.72 -22.60 -21.19
CA ARG A 100 -12.26 -22.56 -21.38
C ARG A 100 -11.80 -23.48 -22.50
N GLY A 101 -12.45 -24.63 -22.69
CA GLY A 101 -12.14 -25.54 -23.79
C GLY A 101 -12.44 -24.95 -25.17
N ALA A 102 -13.58 -24.25 -25.30
CA ALA A 102 -14.02 -23.62 -26.55
C ALA A 102 -13.29 -22.32 -26.91
N ILE A 103 -12.53 -21.75 -25.96
CA ILE A 103 -11.77 -20.50 -26.16
C ILE A 103 -10.48 -20.71 -26.96
N TYR A 104 -9.91 -21.92 -26.90
CA TYR A 104 -8.67 -22.26 -27.61
C TYR A 104 -8.90 -22.94 -28.98
N GLU A 105 -10.15 -23.04 -29.45
CA GLU A 105 -10.40 -23.55 -30.80
C GLU A 105 -9.99 -22.53 -31.88
N PRO A 106 -9.25 -22.96 -32.91
CA PRO A 106 -8.82 -22.11 -34.01
C PRO A 106 -10.01 -21.84 -34.95
N GLY A 107 -10.90 -20.94 -34.53
CA GLY A 107 -12.10 -20.56 -35.29
C GLY A 107 -12.74 -19.25 -34.86
N GLY A 108 -12.08 -18.49 -33.98
CA GLY A 108 -12.64 -17.25 -33.44
C GLY A 108 -13.59 -17.55 -32.28
N GLY A 109 -12.99 -17.87 -31.13
CA GLY A 109 -13.70 -18.17 -29.88
C GLY A 109 -14.79 -17.16 -29.50
N ILE A 110 -15.59 -17.57 -28.53
CA ILE A 110 -16.86 -16.98 -28.09
C ILE A 110 -16.89 -15.46 -28.25
N ALA A 111 -17.87 -15.00 -29.04
CA ALA A 111 -18.09 -13.59 -29.30
C ALA A 111 -18.39 -12.86 -27.97
N PRO A 112 -17.84 -11.65 -27.76
CA PRO A 112 -18.06 -10.89 -26.52
C PRO A 112 -19.55 -10.60 -26.24
N SER A 113 -20.39 -10.56 -27.27
CA SER A 113 -21.86 -10.44 -27.13
C SER A 113 -22.53 -11.69 -26.57
N ALA A 114 -22.05 -12.89 -26.94
CA ALA A 114 -22.55 -14.16 -26.41
C ALA A 114 -22.14 -14.35 -24.94
N LEU A 115 -20.94 -13.89 -24.59
CA LEU A 115 -20.43 -13.91 -23.21
C LEU A 115 -21.19 -12.93 -22.30
N GLU A 116 -21.53 -11.74 -22.80
CA GLU A 116 -22.36 -10.75 -22.09
C GLU A 116 -23.78 -11.28 -21.82
N ALA A 117 -24.38 -11.98 -22.80
CA ALA A 117 -25.69 -12.58 -22.64
C ALA A 117 -25.71 -13.69 -21.59
N GLU A 118 -24.62 -14.46 -21.47
CA GLU A 118 -24.46 -15.46 -20.42
C GLU A 118 -24.23 -14.81 -19.07
N LEU A 119 -23.40 -13.76 -19.00
CA LEU A 119 -23.14 -13.02 -17.77
C LEU A 119 -24.42 -12.43 -17.16
N ARG A 120 -25.31 -11.87 -17.99
CA ARG A 120 -26.63 -11.35 -17.55
C ARG A 120 -27.59 -12.40 -17.00
N ARG A 121 -27.34 -13.70 -17.19
CA ARG A 121 -28.15 -14.76 -16.56
C ARG A 121 -27.69 -15.10 -15.14
N HIS A 122 -26.47 -14.70 -14.77
CA HIS A 122 -25.82 -15.01 -13.48
C HIS A 122 -25.55 -13.77 -12.62
N VAL A 123 -25.96 -12.59 -13.08
CA VAL A 123 -26.01 -11.31 -12.35
C VAL A 123 -27.46 -10.95 -12.11
#